data_AF-A0A8T4W8J2-F1
#
_entry.id   AF-A0A8T4W8J2-F1
#
_cell.length_a   1.000
_cell.length_b   1.000
_cell.length_c   1.000
_cell.angle_alpha   90.00
_cell.angle_beta   90.00
_cell.angle_gamma   90.00
#
_symmetry.space_group_name_H-M   'P 1'
#
loop_
_entity.id
_entity.type
_entity.pdbx_description
1 polymer ?
#
loop_
_entity_poly.entity_id
_entity_poly.type
_entity_poly.pdbx_seq_one_letter_code
_entity_poly.pdbx_strand_id
1 'polypeptide(L)'
;MESKKKMLLLGNVIAVFATIIVNAVANIIPIGGNFTGDISDNIQNLFVPAGLTFSIWGVIYVLILLFAGYQLAQLFGKIDVKSDYLDKISFWFILAAIGNIVWIFLWHYEQIVLSLIPILILFISLLMAYVRLDIGNSDASKKEW
;
A
#
# COMPACT_ATOMS: atom_id res chain seq x y z
N MET A 1 -18.56 4.65 19.38
CA MET A 1 -17.60 4.91 18.29
C MET A 1 -18.32 5.61 17.16
N GLU A 2 -17.81 6.78 16.75
CA GLU A 2 -18.36 7.64 15.70
C GLU A 2 -18.51 6.90 14.35
N SER A 3 -19.60 7.15 13.61
CA SER A 3 -19.90 6.46 12.35
C SER A 3 -18.77 6.60 11.32
N LYS A 4 -18.23 7.82 11.19
CA LYS A 4 -17.11 8.15 10.30
C LYS A 4 -15.86 7.33 10.64
N LYS A 5 -15.46 7.27 11.91
CA LYS A 5 -14.32 6.47 12.38
C LYS A 5 -14.46 5.00 11.97
N LYS A 6 -15.63 4.39 12.19
CA LYS A 6 -15.88 2.99 11.79
C LYS A 6 -15.71 2.78 10.29
N MET A 7 -16.24 3.69 9.49
CA MET A 7 -16.13 3.63 8.02
C MET A 7 -14.67 3.67 7.55
N LEU A 8 -13.86 4.55 8.13
CA LEU A 8 -12.43 4.67 7.80
C LEU A 8 -11.63 3.44 8.23
N LEU A 9 -11.88 2.92 9.44
CA LEU A 9 -11.26 1.67 9.92
C LEU A 9 -11.58 0.51 8.97
N LEU A 10 -12.86 0.34 8.64
CA LEU A 10 -13.33 -0.74 7.77
C LEU A 10 -12.76 -0.60 6.36
N GLY A 11 -12.75 0.61 5.80
CA GLY A 11 -12.18 0.90 4.49
C GLY A 11 -10.70 0.53 4.40
N ASN A 12 -9.91 0.90 5.42
CA ASN A 12 -8.50 0.52 5.50
C ASN A 12 -8.30 -0.99 5.55
N VAL A 13 -9.08 -1.69 6.37
CA VAL A 13 -9.01 -3.16 6.50
C VAL A 13 -9.33 -3.84 5.17
N ILE A 14 -10.41 -3.42 4.50
CA ILE A 14 -10.79 -3.95 3.19
C ILE A 14 -9.67 -3.69 2.18
N ALA A 15 -9.11 -2.48 2.16
CA ALA A 15 -8.00 -2.13 1.25
C ALA A 15 -6.77 -3.02 1.45
N VAL A 16 -6.39 -3.32 2.71
CA VAL A 16 -5.29 -4.25 3.01
C VAL A 16 -5.57 -5.64 2.46
N PHE A 17 -6.72 -6.22 2.81
CA PHE A 17 -7.05 -7.58 2.39
C PHE A 17 -7.19 -7.69 0.87
N ALA A 18 -7.84 -6.72 0.21
CA ALA A 18 -7.96 -6.69 -1.24
C ALA A 18 -6.59 -6.63 -1.92
N THR A 19 -5.70 -5.77 -1.43
CA THR A 19 -4.31 -5.65 -1.94
C THR A 19 -3.58 -6.98 -1.82
N ILE A 20 -3.57 -7.59 -0.63
CA ILE A 20 -2.86 -8.85 -0.38
C ILE A 20 -3.43 -9.98 -1.22
N ILE A 21 -4.75 -10.11 -1.29
CA ILE A 21 -5.40 -11.16 -2.07
C ILE A 21 -5.03 -11.03 -3.56
N VAL A 22 -5.15 -9.84 -4.14
CA VAL A 22 -4.82 -9.62 -5.55
C VAL A 22 -3.35 -9.93 -5.84
N ASN A 23 -2.43 -9.48 -4.99
CA ASN A 23 -1.00 -9.77 -5.17
C ASN A 23 -0.68 -11.26 -4.97
N ALA A 24 -1.31 -11.91 -4.00
CA ALA A 24 -1.13 -13.35 -3.79
C ALA A 24 -1.65 -14.14 -5.01
N VAL A 25 -2.85 -13.80 -5.50
CA VAL A 25 -3.44 -14.43 -6.69
C VAL A 25 -2.52 -14.24 -7.90
N ALA A 26 -1.95 -13.06 -8.11
CA ALA A 26 -1.01 -12.78 -9.19
C ALA A 26 0.30 -13.60 -9.15
N ASN A 27 0.65 -14.17 -8.00
CA ASN A 27 1.83 -15.02 -7.82
C ASN A 27 1.49 -16.51 -7.69
N ILE A 28 0.21 -16.88 -7.56
CA ILE A 28 -0.26 -18.27 -7.44
C ILE A 28 -0.93 -18.73 -8.74
N ILE A 29 -1.64 -17.82 -9.40
CA ILE A 29 -2.37 -18.07 -10.65
C ILE A 29 -1.69 -17.23 -11.75
N PRO A 30 -1.35 -17.84 -12.90
CA PRO A 30 -0.73 -17.12 -14.01
C PRO A 30 -1.76 -16.24 -14.71
N ILE A 31 -2.06 -15.07 -14.14
CA ILE A 31 -2.95 -14.07 -14.74
C ILE A 31 -2.34 -13.64 -16.08
N GLY A 32 -3.10 -13.75 -17.17
CA GLY A 32 -2.57 -13.44 -18.50
C GLY A 32 -1.54 -14.45 -19.01
N GLY A 33 -1.36 -15.60 -18.35
CA GLY A 33 -0.44 -16.67 -18.75
C GLY A 33 0.96 -16.60 -18.12
N ASN A 34 1.25 -15.55 -17.35
CA ASN A 34 2.56 -15.34 -16.72
C ASN A 34 2.40 -15.04 -15.21
N PHE A 35 3.41 -15.36 -14.40
CA PHE A 35 3.52 -14.82 -13.06
C PHE A 35 4.12 -13.41 -13.09
N THR A 36 3.97 -12.66 -11.99
CA THR A 36 4.48 -11.29 -11.88
C THR A 36 5.99 -11.20 -12.16
N GLY A 37 6.75 -12.18 -11.66
CA GLY A 37 8.20 -12.27 -11.85
C GLY A 37 8.60 -12.57 -13.29
N ASP A 38 7.90 -13.49 -13.96
CA ASP A 38 8.21 -13.91 -15.33
C ASP A 38 8.16 -12.73 -16.31
N ILE A 39 7.17 -11.85 -16.15
CA ILE A 39 7.05 -10.63 -16.97
C ILE A 39 8.26 -9.72 -16.77
N SER A 40 8.75 -9.60 -15.53
CA SER A 40 9.96 -8.83 -15.23
C SER A 40 11.21 -9.45 -15.86
N ASP A 41 11.35 -10.78 -15.78
CA ASP A 41 12.52 -11.50 -16.32
C ASP A 41 12.57 -11.46 -17.86
N ASN A 42 11.41 -11.37 -18.51
CA ASN A 42 11.30 -11.25 -19.96
C ASN A 42 11.63 -9.84 -20.49
N ILE A 43 11.54 -8.80 -19.66
CA ILE A 43 11.91 -7.44 -20.06
C ILE A 43 13.42 -7.27 -19.87
N GLN A 44 14.19 -7.46 -20.94
CA GLN A 44 15.63 -7.22 -20.94
C GLN A 44 15.94 -5.74 -20.67
N ASN A 45 16.27 -5.42 -19.42
CA ASN A 45 16.77 -4.10 -19.04
C ASN A 45 17.81 -4.21 -17.93
N LEU A 46 18.76 -3.28 -17.90
CA LEU A 46 19.87 -3.26 -16.92
C LEU A 46 19.41 -2.93 -15.49
N PHE A 47 18.11 -2.67 -15.31
CA PHE A 47 17.51 -2.26 -14.05
C PHE A 47 16.64 -3.35 -13.43
N VAL A 48 16.51 -4.55 -14.05
CA VAL A 48 15.80 -5.68 -13.44
C VAL A 48 16.57 -6.05 -12.18
N PRO A 49 15.97 -5.82 -11.00
CA PRO A 49 16.68 -6.08 -9.77
C PRO A 49 16.70 -7.60 -9.52
N ALA A 50 17.76 -8.09 -8.86
CA ALA A 50 17.87 -9.50 -8.51
C ALA A 50 16.62 -9.97 -7.75
N GLY A 51 16.24 -11.25 -7.89
CA GLY A 51 15.03 -11.82 -7.29
C GLY A 51 14.86 -11.54 -5.79
N LEU A 52 15.97 -11.43 -5.04
CA LEU A 52 15.99 -11.02 -3.64
C LEU A 52 15.30 -9.66 -3.39
N THR A 53 15.36 -8.73 -4.34
CA THR A 53 14.78 -7.39 -4.23
C THR A 53 13.26 -7.43 -4.11
N PHE A 54 12.61 -8.46 -4.67
CA PHE A 54 11.18 -8.68 -4.49
C PHE A 54 10.81 -9.11 -3.06
N SER A 55 11.76 -9.53 -2.22
CA SER A 55 11.49 -9.87 -0.81
C SER A 55 10.96 -8.70 0.01
N ILE A 56 11.20 -7.46 -0.42
CA ILE A 56 10.66 -6.26 0.23
C ILE A 56 9.12 -6.28 0.29
N TRP A 57 8.46 -6.89 -0.70
CA TRP A 57 7.00 -7.03 -0.72
C TRP A 57 6.50 -7.87 0.45
N GLY A 58 7.22 -8.93 0.83
CA GLY A 58 6.89 -9.73 2.01
C GLY A 58 6.88 -8.89 3.28
N VAL A 59 7.90 -8.04 3.46
CA VAL A 59 7.98 -7.12 4.61
C VAL A 59 6.83 -6.11 4.59
N ILE A 60 6.55 -5.50 3.44
CA ILE A 60 5.43 -4.55 3.28
C ILE A 60 4.10 -5.23 3.63
N TYR A 61 3.86 -6.45 3.14
CA TYR A 61 2.63 -7.21 3.42
C TYR A 61 2.45 -7.51 4.90
N VAL A 62 3.53 -7.89 5.61
CA VAL A 62 3.49 -8.07 7.06
C VAL A 62 3.14 -6.76 7.76
N LEU A 63 3.76 -5.64 7.38
CA LEU A 63 3.50 -4.34 8.00
C LEU A 63 2.04 -3.89 7.80
N ILE A 64 1.49 -4.01 6.58
CA ILE A 64 0.09 -3.63 6.33
C ILE A 64 -0.90 -4.60 6.98
N LEU A 65 -0.55 -5.88 7.17
CA LEU A 65 -1.35 -6.83 7.97
C LEU A 65 -1.39 -6.44 9.44
N LEU A 66 -0.24 -6.08 10.02
CA LEU A 66 -0.18 -5.57 11.40
C LEU A 66 -1.01 -4.30 11.55
N PHE A 67 -0.94 -3.39 10.55
CA PHE A 67 -1.79 -2.22 10.50
C PHE A 67 -3.28 -2.61 10.47
N ALA A 68 -3.72 -3.53 9.61
CA ALA A 68 -5.11 -4.00 9.60
C ALA A 68 -5.53 -4.65 10.92
N GLY A 69 -4.66 -5.44 11.56
CA GLY A 69 -4.90 -6.01 12.89
C GLY A 69 -5.12 -4.93 13.96
N TYR A 70 -4.33 -3.86 13.91
CA TYR A 70 -4.49 -2.70 14.77
C TYR A 70 -5.80 -1.93 14.51
N GLN A 71 -6.22 -1.79 13.24
CA GLN A 71 -7.52 -1.20 12.88
C GLN A 71 -8.69 -2.06 13.38
N LEU A 72 -8.60 -3.39 13.25
CA LEU A 72 -9.61 -4.34 13.73
C LEU A 72 -9.72 -4.31 15.26
N ALA A 73 -8.59 -4.25 15.98
CA ALA A 73 -8.59 -4.16 17.44
C ALA A 73 -9.31 -2.88 17.93
N GLN A 74 -9.15 -1.75 17.23
CA GLN A 74 -9.92 -0.53 17.47
C GLN A 74 -11.41 -0.70 17.14
N LEU A 75 -11.74 -1.38 16.02
CA LEU A 75 -13.12 -1.61 15.60
C LEU A 75 -13.90 -2.47 16.62
N PHE A 76 -13.25 -3.44 17.23
CA PHE A 76 -13.82 -4.29 18.29
C PHE A 76 -13.72 -3.68 19.69
N GLY A 77 -13.25 -2.42 19.82
CA GLY A 77 -13.18 -1.73 21.10
C GLY A 77 -12.13 -2.28 22.07
N LYS A 78 -11.18 -3.10 21.59
CA LYS A 78 -10.08 -3.63 22.42
C LYS A 78 -9.00 -2.58 22.67
N ILE A 79 -8.90 -1.58 21.80
CA ILE A 79 -7.95 -0.48 21.90
C ILE A 79 -8.70 0.82 21.64
N ASP A 80 -8.61 1.76 22.58
CA ASP A 80 -9.17 3.10 22.42
C ASP A 80 -8.05 4.13 22.31
N VAL A 81 -7.73 4.50 21.07
CA VAL A 81 -6.69 5.49 20.75
C VAL A 81 -7.31 6.61 19.93
N LYS A 82 -6.80 7.83 20.13
CA LYS A 82 -7.12 8.97 19.26
C LYS A 82 -6.86 8.59 17.81
N SER A 83 -7.86 8.85 16.99
CA SER A 83 -7.93 8.35 15.61
C SER A 83 -7.73 9.46 14.58
N ASP A 84 -7.10 10.56 14.99
CA ASP A 84 -6.83 11.75 14.19
C ASP A 84 -6.00 11.40 12.93
N TYR A 85 -5.20 10.34 13.00
CA TYR A 85 -4.46 9.82 11.86
C TYR A 85 -5.37 9.24 10.77
N LEU A 86 -6.55 8.68 11.10
CA LEU A 86 -7.46 8.08 10.11
C LEU A 86 -7.92 9.11 9.09
N ASP A 87 -8.31 10.30 9.56
CA ASP A 87 -8.73 11.39 8.68
C ASP A 87 -7.59 11.89 7.79
N LYS A 88 -6.35 11.77 8.27
CA LYS A 88 -5.15 12.17 7.53
C LYS A 88 -4.76 11.17 6.44
N ILE A 89 -4.89 9.87 6.70
CA ILE A 89 -4.29 8.83 5.84
C ILE A 89 -5.27 7.94 5.11
N SER A 90 -6.47 7.67 5.65
CA SER A 90 -7.33 6.59 5.15
C SER A 90 -7.68 6.74 3.67
N PHE A 91 -8.02 7.96 3.24
CA PHE A 91 -8.30 8.23 1.83
C PHE A 91 -7.11 7.88 0.92
N TRP A 92 -5.91 8.36 1.29
CA TRP A 92 -4.69 8.14 0.52
C TRP A 92 -4.25 6.69 0.56
N PHE A 93 -4.39 6.03 1.70
CA PHE A 93 -4.08 4.61 1.83
C PHE A 93 -4.98 3.75 0.93
N ILE A 94 -6.29 4.03 0.90
CA ILE A 94 -7.24 3.34 0.00
C ILE A 94 -6.92 3.64 -1.47
N LEU A 95 -6.58 4.88 -1.81
CA LEU A 95 -6.19 5.24 -3.17
C LEU A 95 -4.89 4.53 -3.61
N ALA A 96 -3.93 4.38 -2.70
CA ALA A 96 -2.71 3.60 -2.94
C ALA A 96 -3.01 2.11 -3.18
N ALA A 97 -3.93 1.53 -2.40
CA ALA A 97 -4.38 0.15 -2.58
C ALA A 97 -5.07 -0.07 -3.93
N ILE A 98 -5.94 0.86 -4.35
CA ILE A 98 -6.57 0.82 -5.68
C ILE A 98 -5.50 0.90 -6.77
N GLY A 99 -4.54 1.83 -6.65
CA GLY A 99 -3.41 1.93 -7.56
C GLY A 99 -2.65 0.61 -7.67
N ASN A 100 -2.31 -0.01 -6.53
CA ASN A 100 -1.61 -1.29 -6.52
C ASN A 100 -2.39 -2.40 -7.25
N ILE A 101 -3.69 -2.53 -6.98
CA ILE A 101 -4.55 -3.54 -7.59
C ILE A 101 -4.65 -3.33 -9.11
N VAL A 102 -4.90 -2.10 -9.55
CA VAL A 102 -4.99 -1.76 -10.98
C VAL A 102 -3.64 -2.01 -11.67
N TRP A 103 -2.54 -1.67 -11.02
CA TRP A 103 -1.20 -1.94 -11.54
C TRP A 103 -0.98 -3.43 -11.78
N ILE A 104 -1.37 -4.32 -10.85
CA ILE A 104 -1.24 -5.77 -11.03
C ILE A 104 -1.93 -6.22 -12.32
N PHE A 105 -3.17 -5.81 -12.57
CA PHE A 105 -3.86 -6.21 -13.80
C PHE A 105 -3.17 -5.66 -15.05
N LEU A 106 -2.82 -4.38 -15.09
CA LEU A 106 -2.13 -3.80 -16.25
C LEU A 106 -0.77 -4.44 -16.51
N TRP A 107 -0.04 -4.79 -15.45
CA TRP A 107 1.24 -5.49 -15.54
C TRP A 107 1.06 -6.88 -16.15
N HIS A 108 0.08 -7.67 -15.68
CA HIS A 108 -0.16 -9.03 -16.17
C HIS A 108 -0.74 -9.10 -17.58
N TYR A 109 -1.34 -8.01 -18.08
CA TYR A 109 -1.72 -7.86 -19.48
C TYR A 109 -0.65 -7.16 -20.33
N GLU A 110 0.59 -7.06 -19.81
CA GLU A 110 1.75 -6.47 -20.49
C GLU A 110 1.53 -5.04 -20.98
N GLN A 111 0.59 -4.31 -20.35
CA GLN A 111 0.31 -2.91 -20.65
C GLN A 111 1.30 -2.01 -19.90
N ILE A 112 2.60 -2.21 -20.17
CA ILE A 112 3.71 -1.66 -19.36
C ILE A 112 3.64 -0.13 -19.26
N VAL A 113 3.40 0.58 -20.37
CA VAL A 113 3.32 2.06 -20.37
C VAL A 113 2.11 2.54 -19.56
N LEU A 114 0.95 1.88 -19.69
CA LEU A 114 -0.25 2.23 -18.93
C LEU A 114 -0.08 1.93 -17.44
N SER A 115 0.73 0.93 -17.08
CA SER A 115 1.04 0.57 -15.69
C SER A 115 1.78 1.68 -14.92
N LEU A 116 2.38 2.65 -15.62
CA LEU A 116 3.00 3.82 -14.98
C LEU A 116 1.98 4.71 -14.25
N ILE A 117 0.75 4.80 -14.77
CA ILE A 117 -0.30 5.64 -14.19
C ILE A 117 -0.67 5.18 -12.77
N PRO A 118 -1.05 3.90 -12.53
CA PRO A 118 -1.35 3.45 -11.18
C PRO A 118 -0.12 3.43 -10.25
N ILE A 119 1.10 3.22 -10.77
CA ILE A 119 2.34 3.38 -9.99
C ILE A 119 2.48 4.81 -9.47
N LEU A 120 2.25 5.82 -10.32
CA LEU A 120 2.30 7.22 -9.91
C LEU A 120 1.20 7.56 -8.91
N ILE A 121 -0.02 7.05 -9.10
CA ILE A 121 -1.13 7.22 -8.15
C ILE A 121 -0.75 6.63 -6.80
N LEU A 122 -0.21 5.41 -6.78
CA LEU A 122 0.25 4.74 -5.56
C LEU A 122 1.34 5.58 -4.88
N PHE A 123 2.36 5.99 -5.62
CA PHE A 123 3.47 6.80 -5.09
C PHE A 123 3.00 8.11 -4.48
N ILE A 124 2.22 8.91 -5.24
CA ILE A 124 1.68 10.19 -4.76
C ILE A 124 0.80 9.96 -3.53
N SER A 125 -0.01 8.90 -3.53
CA SER A 125 -0.87 8.60 -2.40
C SER A 125 -0.09 8.31 -1.12
N LEU A 126 0.95 7.48 -1.21
CA LEU A 126 1.81 7.20 -0.06
C LEU A 126 2.58 8.45 0.41
N LEU A 127 3.08 9.27 -0.52
CA LEU A 127 3.74 10.53 -0.21
C LEU A 127 2.80 11.49 0.53
N MET A 128 1.56 11.62 0.05
CA MET A 128 0.55 12.47 0.68
C MET A 128 0.12 11.95 2.05
N ALA A 129 0.07 10.63 2.25
CA ALA A 129 -0.17 10.03 3.56
C ALA A 129 0.97 10.36 4.53
N TYR A 130 2.22 10.22 4.09
CA TYR A 130 3.42 10.53 4.88
C TYR A 130 3.45 12.00 5.30
N VAL A 131 3.28 12.93 4.36
CA VAL A 131 3.29 14.37 4.64
C VAL A 131 2.15 14.78 5.58
N ARG A 132 0.94 14.23 5.40
CA ARG A 132 -0.21 14.56 6.28
C ARG A 132 -0.08 14.01 7.69
N LEU A 133 0.65 12.91 7.86
CA LEU A 133 0.95 12.37 9.19
C LEU A 133 1.87 13.30 9.99
N ASP A 134 2.61 14.19 9.33
CA ASP A 134 3.51 15.17 9.96
C ASP A 134 4.56 14.51 10.88
N ILE A 135 5.05 13.34 10.45
CA ILE A 135 6.01 12.55 11.22
C ILE A 135 7.42 13.09 10.99
N GLY A 136 8.18 13.32 12.05
CA GLY A 136 9.57 13.77 11.95
C GLY A 136 9.77 15.28 11.90
N ASN A 137 8.70 16.07 12.01
CA ASN A 137 8.79 17.49 12.31
C ASN A 137 9.10 17.67 13.81
N SER A 138 10.36 17.45 14.19
CA SER A 138 10.87 17.97 15.45
C SER A 138 11.23 19.43 15.22
N ASP A 139 10.64 20.35 15.99
CA ASP A 139 11.11 21.73 16.07
C ASP A 139 12.60 21.70 16.42
N ALA A 140 13.47 21.81 15.42
CA ALA A 140 14.88 22.00 15.65
C ALA A 140 15.00 23.36 16.34
N SER A 141 15.22 23.33 17.65
CA SER A 141 15.42 24.52 18.48
C SER A 141 16.52 25.38 17.85
N LYS A 142 16.14 26.50 17.24
CA LYS A 142 17.06 27.48 16.63
C LYS A 142 17.84 28.29 17.69
N LYS A 143 18.20 27.69 18.84
CA LYS A 143 18.82 28.39 19.98
C LYS A 143 20.34 28.28 20.07
N GLU A 144 21.03 27.79 19.05
CA GLU A 144 22.50 27.74 19.06
C GLU A 144 23.08 28.36 17.79
N TRP A 145 23.02 29.68 17.69
CA TRP A 145 23.95 30.51 16.90
C TRP A 145 24.15 31.84 17.63
#